data_AF-A0A4P9K639-F1
#
_entry.id   AF-A0A4P9K639-F1
#
_cell.length_a   1.000
_cell.length_b   1.000
_cell.length_c   1.000
_cell.angle_alpha   90.00
_cell.angle_beta   90.00
_cell.angle_gamma   90.00
#
_symmetry.space_group_name_H-M   'P 1'
#
loop_
_entity.id
_entity.type
_entity.pdbx_description
1 polymer ?
#
loop_
_entity_poly.entity_id
_entity_poly.type
_entity_poly.pdbx_seq_one_letter_code
_entity_poly.pdbx_strand_id
1 'polypeptide(L)'
;MTNNKQHLKTEQFELWRKRILWQCKRGNLETELLLDHYIKQLEPIAPPQQQLIEQLLAESEQDLFHWLIGEHAATSRQDCPRSQVATVIKSPIKTQYLPLIADIKASYQ
;
A
#
# COMPACT_ATOMS: atom_id res chain seq x y z
N MET A 1 31.00 18.96 11.22
CA MET A 1 30.50 18.03 12.26
C MET A 1 29.02 17.66 12.02
N THR A 2 28.65 17.20 10.81
CA THR A 2 27.24 16.94 10.41
C THR A 2 26.90 15.45 10.20
N ASN A 3 27.89 14.56 10.27
CA ASN A 3 27.74 13.16 9.85
C ASN A 3 26.89 12.29 10.80
N ASN A 4 26.87 12.60 12.09
CA ASN A 4 26.24 11.72 13.08
C ASN A 4 24.70 11.79 13.07
N LYS A 5 24.13 12.97 12.79
CA LYS A 5 22.66 13.16 12.75
C LYS A 5 22.01 12.51 11.52
N GLN A 6 22.73 12.43 10.39
CA GLN A 6 22.21 11.81 9.16
C GLN A 6 22.21 10.29 9.25
N HIS A 7 23.26 9.70 9.85
CA HIS A 7 23.34 8.27 10.09
C HIS A 7 22.18 7.77 10.97
N LEU A 8 21.90 8.46 12.09
CA LEU A 8 20.80 8.10 13.01
C LEU A 8 19.42 8.15 12.33
N LYS A 9 19.19 9.12 11.44
CA LYS A 9 17.92 9.20 10.68
C LYS A 9 17.75 8.04 9.70
N THR A 10 18.85 7.64 9.06
CA THR A 10 18.85 6.51 8.10
C THR A 10 18.57 5.20 8.82
N GLU A 11 19.21 4.97 9.96
CA GLU A 11 18.99 3.75 10.76
C GLU A 11 17.55 3.66 11.30
N GLN A 12 16.99 4.78 11.79
CA GLN A 12 15.60 4.83 12.25
C GLN A 12 14.62 4.51 11.12
N PHE A 13 14.88 5.03 9.92
CA PHE A 13 14.08 4.72 8.74
C PHE A 13 14.16 3.24 8.36
N GLU A 14 15.34 2.62 8.39
CA GLU A 14 15.50 1.20 8.07
C GLU A 14 14.81 0.28 9.09
N LEU A 15 14.81 0.63 10.38
CA LEU A 15 14.03 -0.08 11.39
C LEU A 15 12.52 0.06 11.14
N TRP A 16 12.07 1.28 10.82
CA TRP A 16 10.68 1.54 10.45
C TRP A 16 10.29 0.70 9.23
N ARG A 17 11.08 0.73 8.15
CA ARG A 17 10.86 -0.04 6.91
C ARG A 17 10.71 -1.53 7.18
N LYS A 18 11.58 -2.14 7.98
CA LYS A 18 11.48 -3.57 8.33
C LYS A 18 10.14 -3.91 8.99
N ARG A 19 9.67 -3.07 9.90
CA ARG A 19 8.35 -3.24 10.55
C ARG A 19 7.22 -3.13 9.53
N ILE A 20 7.28 -2.14 8.64
CA ILE A 20 6.25 -1.92 7.61
C ILE A 20 6.20 -3.04 6.58
N LEU A 21 7.34 -3.56 6.12
CA LEU A 21 7.38 -4.72 5.23
C LEU A 21 6.72 -5.95 5.85
N TRP A 22 6.83 -6.12 7.17
CA TRP A 22 6.13 -7.20 7.86
C TRP A 22 4.60 -7.00 7.85
N GLN A 23 4.11 -5.75 7.95
CA GLN A 23 2.68 -5.42 7.86
C GLN A 23 2.11 -5.51 6.43
N CYS A 24 2.97 -5.56 5.41
CA CYS A 24 2.56 -5.76 4.02
C CYS A 24 2.12 -7.21 3.74
N LYS A 25 2.54 -8.18 4.57
CA LYS A 25 2.18 -9.60 4.44
C LYS A 25 0.69 -9.81 4.70
N ARG A 26 -0.07 -10.27 3.70
CA ARG A 26 -1.54 -10.26 3.70
C ARG A 26 -2.13 -11.43 2.92
N GLY A 27 -3.43 -11.71 3.10
CA GLY A 27 -4.09 -12.84 2.41
C GLY A 27 -4.22 -12.69 0.89
N ASN A 28 -4.04 -11.47 0.35
CA ASN A 28 -4.09 -11.19 -1.08
C ASN A 28 -2.68 -10.94 -1.65
N LEU A 29 -2.21 -11.84 -2.51
CA LEU A 29 -0.85 -11.81 -3.07
C LEU A 29 -0.58 -10.59 -3.94
N GLU A 30 -1.56 -10.11 -4.70
CA GLU A 30 -1.38 -8.97 -5.60
C GLU A 30 -1.19 -7.66 -4.82
N THR A 31 -2.04 -7.43 -3.82
CA THR A 31 -1.90 -6.31 -2.89
C THR A 31 -0.59 -6.40 -2.10
N GLU A 32 -0.20 -7.60 -1.65
CA GLU A 32 1.07 -7.82 -0.93
C GLU A 32 2.29 -7.45 -1.79
N LEU A 33 2.37 -7.96 -3.01
CA LEU A 33 3.50 -7.71 -3.91
C LEU A 33 3.63 -6.22 -4.27
N LEU A 34 2.50 -5.56 -4.52
CA LEU A 34 2.47 -4.13 -4.82
C LEU A 34 3.01 -3.29 -3.65
N LEU A 35 2.53 -3.57 -2.43
CA LEU A 35 2.95 -2.84 -1.24
C LEU A 35 4.42 -3.15 -0.88
N ASP A 36 4.82 -4.42 -0.93
CA ASP A 36 6.20 -4.83 -0.65
C ASP A 36 7.17 -4.18 -1.65
N HIS A 37 6.84 -4.15 -2.94
CA HIS A 37 7.62 -3.45 -3.96
C HIS A 37 7.77 -1.97 -3.64
N TYR A 38 6.66 -1.27 -3.42
CA TYR A 38 6.66 0.16 -3.10
C TYR A 38 7.53 0.49 -1.88
N ILE A 39 7.35 -0.23 -0.77
CA ILE A 39 8.08 0.05 0.48
C ILE A 39 9.58 -0.22 0.35
N LYS A 40 9.98 -1.23 -0.42
CA LYS A 40 11.40 -1.53 -0.70
C LYS A 40 12.10 -0.43 -1.50
N GLN A 41 11.38 0.24 -2.40
CA GLN A 41 11.93 1.30 -3.26
C GLN A 41 11.90 2.70 -2.61
N LEU A 42 11.21 2.89 -1.48
CA LEU A 42 11.14 4.20 -0.83
C LEU A 42 12.53 4.76 -0.46
N GLU A 43 12.67 6.08 -0.50
CA GLU A 43 13.80 6.74 0.19
C GLU A 43 13.35 7.16 1.59
N PRO A 44 14.27 7.52 2.50
CA PRO A 44 13.90 8.00 3.84
C PRO A 44 12.88 9.16 3.78
N ILE A 45 11.66 8.87 4.24
CA ILE A 45 10.53 9.81 4.28
C ILE A 45 10.32 10.39 5.68
N ALA A 46 9.61 11.53 5.74
CA ALA A 46 9.31 12.21 6.99
C ALA A 46 8.29 11.45 7.85
N PRO A 47 8.30 11.62 9.20
CA PRO A 47 7.37 10.92 10.10
C PRO A 47 5.87 11.05 9.75
N PRO A 48 5.36 12.20 9.25
CA PRO A 48 3.96 12.28 8.83
C PRO A 48 3.62 11.35 7.65
N GLN A 49 4.54 11.16 6.70
CA GLN A 49 4.35 10.24 5.58
C GLN A 49 4.43 8.78 6.05
N GLN A 50 5.33 8.48 6.99
CA GLN A 50 5.41 7.18 7.65
C GLN A 50 4.10 6.82 8.34
N GLN A 51 3.52 7.77 9.09
CA GLN A 51 2.23 7.59 9.77
C GLN A 51 1.09 7.36 8.77
N LEU A 52 1.09 8.07 7.63
CA LEU A 52 0.06 7.88 6.60
C LEU A 52 0.11 6.46 6.01
N ILE A 53 1.30 5.91 5.78
CA ILE A 53 1.49 4.52 5.34
C ILE A 53 1.00 3.53 6.40
N GLU A 54 1.33 3.75 7.67
CA GLU A 54 0.85 2.91 8.78
C GLU A 54 -0.68 2.93 8.89
N GLN A 55 -1.30 4.09 8.72
CA GLN A 55 -2.76 4.24 8.71
C GLN A 55 -3.39 3.50 7.54
N LEU A 56 -2.83 3.62 6.34
CA LEU A 56 -3.27 2.86 5.17
C LEU A 56 -3.17 1.34 5.43
N LEU A 57 -2.04 0.88 5.96
CA LEU A 57 -1.82 -0.54 6.30
C LEU A 57 -2.65 -1.03 7.49
N ALA A 58 -3.37 -0.16 8.21
CA ALA A 58 -4.33 -0.58 9.23
C ALA A 58 -5.74 -0.80 8.66
N GLU A 59 -5.98 -0.44 7.40
CA GLU A 59 -7.27 -0.64 6.74
C GLU A 59 -7.54 -2.12 6.42
N SER A 60 -8.81 -2.43 6.16
CA SER A 60 -9.24 -3.80 5.91
C SER A 60 -8.61 -4.36 4.62
N GLU A 61 -8.43 -5.68 4.55
CA GLU A 61 -7.93 -6.33 3.32
C GLU A 61 -8.83 -6.05 2.12
N GLN A 62 -10.14 -5.95 2.33
CA GLN A 62 -11.11 -5.67 1.28
C GLN A 62 -10.96 -4.24 0.74
N ASP A 63 -10.80 -3.26 1.62
CA ASP A 63 -10.59 -1.86 1.23
C ASP A 63 -9.27 -1.70 0.48
N LEU A 64 -8.19 -2.28 1.01
CA LEU A 64 -6.87 -2.20 0.38
C LEU A 64 -6.86 -2.85 -1.00
N PHE A 65 -7.44 -4.04 -1.14
CA PHE A 65 -7.60 -4.68 -2.44
C PHE A 65 -8.42 -3.79 -3.39
N HIS A 66 -9.55 -3.26 -2.92
CA HIS A 66 -10.40 -2.43 -3.76
C HIS A 66 -9.70 -1.16 -4.26
N TRP A 67 -9.00 -0.46 -3.38
CA TRP A 67 -8.37 0.82 -3.70
C TRP A 67 -7.09 0.68 -4.53
N LEU A 68 -6.30 -0.36 -4.27
CA LEU A 68 -5.01 -0.59 -4.94
C LEU A 68 -5.15 -1.38 -6.24
N ILE A 69 -6.04 -2.37 -6.28
CA ILE A 69 -6.19 -3.31 -7.41
C ILE A 69 -7.48 -3.09 -8.20
N GLY A 70 -8.58 -2.78 -7.52
CA GLY A 70 -9.97 -2.97 -7.96
C GLY A 70 -10.46 -2.27 -9.23
N GLU A 71 -9.62 -1.52 -9.94
CA GLU A 71 -9.90 -0.97 -11.27
C GLU A 71 -9.37 -1.88 -12.40
N HIS A 72 -8.29 -2.65 -12.19
CA HIS A 72 -7.72 -3.54 -13.21
C HIS A 72 -8.45 -4.89 -13.37
N ALA A 73 -9.18 -5.35 -12.35
CA ALA A 73 -9.85 -6.65 -12.39
C ALA A 73 -11.06 -6.71 -13.35
N ALA A 74 -11.52 -5.58 -13.89
CA ALA A 74 -12.72 -5.53 -14.74
C ALA A 74 -12.48 -5.89 -16.22
N THR A 75 -11.24 -6.10 -16.66
CA THR A 75 -10.94 -6.35 -18.10
C THR A 75 -10.67 -7.81 -18.48
N SER A 76 -10.69 -8.77 -17.56
CA SER A 76 -10.48 -10.19 -17.94
C SER A 76 -11.23 -11.20 -17.07
N ARG A 77 -12.56 -11.29 -17.27
CA ARG A 77 -13.35 -12.54 -17.23
C ARG A 77 -14.83 -12.19 -17.46
N GLN A 78 -15.21 -12.11 -18.72
CA GLN A 78 -16.53 -12.59 -19.10
C GLN A 78 -16.49 -14.12 -19.03
N ASP A 79 -17.56 -14.72 -18.52
CA ASP A 79 -17.82 -16.16 -18.39
C ASP A 79 -17.41 -16.81 -17.06
N CYS A 80 -18.08 -16.39 -15.99
CA CYS A 80 -18.39 -17.28 -14.86
C CYS A 80 -19.85 -17.04 -14.46
N PRO A 81 -20.72 -18.08 -14.47
CA PRO A 81 -22.15 -17.92 -14.19
C PRO A 81 -22.49 -17.66 -12.70
N ARG A 82 -21.53 -17.18 -11.90
CA ARG A 82 -21.69 -16.82 -10.49
C ARG A 82 -21.69 -15.31 -10.25
N SER A 83 -22.01 -14.53 -11.27
CA SER A 83 -22.08 -13.06 -11.21
C SER A 83 -23.37 -12.56 -10.55
N GLN A 84 -23.66 -13.00 -9.32
CA GLN A 84 -24.82 -12.51 -8.55
C GLN A 84 -24.49 -12.09 -7.11
N VAL A 85 -23.23 -12.04 -6.68
CA VAL A 85 -22.93 -11.76 -5.25
C VAL A 85 -21.92 -10.64 -4.98
N ALA A 86 -21.36 -9.98 -5.99
CA ALA A 86 -20.38 -8.92 -5.76
C ALA A 86 -20.98 -7.52 -5.93
N THR A 87 -22.17 -7.27 -5.38
CA THR A 87 -22.51 -5.91 -4.90
C THR A 87 -21.76 -5.68 -3.59
N VAL A 88 -20.43 -5.83 -3.62
CA VAL A 88 -19.57 -5.41 -2.51
C VAL A 88 -19.64 -3.90 -2.54
N ILE A 89 -20.22 -3.31 -1.48
CA ILE A 89 -20.26 -1.86 -1.30
C ILE A 89 -18.80 -1.38 -1.38
N LYS A 90 -18.45 -0.77 -2.50
CA LYS A 90 -17.13 -0.20 -2.74
C LYS A 90 -16.96 0.96 -1.77
N SER A 91 -16.24 0.72 -0.67
CA SER A 91 -15.89 1.78 0.27
C SER A 91 -15.15 2.88 -0.50
N PRO A 92 -15.59 4.15 -0.40
CA PRO A 92 -14.89 5.24 -1.07
C PRO A 92 -13.47 5.36 -0.52
N ILE A 93 -12.51 5.63 -1.40
CA ILE A 93 -11.14 5.94 -0.97
C ILE A 93 -11.20 7.15 -0.05
N LYS A 94 -10.59 7.04 1.13
CA LYS A 94 -10.44 8.19 2.04
C LYS A 94 -9.51 9.20 1.38
N THR A 95 -9.93 10.46 1.27
CA THR A 95 -9.22 11.54 0.55
C THR A 95 -7.75 11.66 0.92
N GLN A 96 -7.41 11.43 2.19
CA GLN A 96 -6.02 11.49 2.69
C GLN A 96 -5.08 10.46 2.04
N TYR A 97 -5.61 9.35 1.51
CA TYR A 97 -4.81 8.30 0.89
C TYR A 97 -4.65 8.46 -0.62
N LEU A 98 -5.43 9.35 -1.27
CA LEU A 98 -5.39 9.51 -2.73
C LEU A 98 -3.99 9.70 -3.32
N PRO A 99 -3.14 10.64 -2.83
CA PRO A 99 -1.79 10.80 -3.38
C PRO A 99 -0.94 9.55 -3.16
N LEU A 100 -1.02 8.95 -1.97
CA LEU A 100 -0.25 7.75 -1.63
C LEU A 100 -0.66 6.55 -2.49
N ILE A 101 -1.96 6.35 -2.73
CA ILE A 101 -2.47 5.26 -3.58
C ILE A 101 -2.00 5.46 -5.04
N ALA A 102 -1.99 6.70 -5.53
CA ALA A 102 -1.47 7.00 -6.86
C ALA A 102 0.02 6.67 -6.96
N ASP A 103 0.82 7.07 -5.97
CA ASP A 103 2.26 6.78 -5.91
C ASP A 103 2.55 5.26 -5.84
N ILE A 104 1.78 4.53 -5.02
CA ILE A 104 1.90 3.06 -4.92
C ILE A 104 1.60 2.41 -6.27
N LYS A 105 0.50 2.79 -6.92
CA LYS A 105 0.12 2.24 -8.23
C LYS A 105 1.18 2.54 -9.31
N ALA A 106 1.76 3.73 -9.29
CA ALA A 106 2.80 4.14 -10.24
C ALA A 106 4.11 3.36 -10.06
N SER A 107 4.38 2.79 -8.88
CA SER A 107 5.61 2.03 -8.64
C SER A 107 5.69 0.68 -9.36
N TYR A 108 4.56 0.18 -9.91
CA TYR A 108 4.46 -1.15 -10.50
C TYR A 108 4.08 -1.14 -11.99
N GLN A 109 4.08 0.04 -12.62
CA GLN A 109 3.91 0.24 -14.07
C GLN A 109 5.25 0.42 -14.76
#